data_AF-A0A6M3LMQ3-F1
#
_entry.id   AF-A0A6M3LMQ3-F1
#
_cell.length_a   1.000
_cell.length_b   1.000
_cell.length_c   1.000
_cell.angle_alpha   90.00
_cell.angle_beta   90.00
_cell.angle_gamma   90.00
#
_symmetry.space_group_name_H-M   'P 1'
#
loop_
_entity.id
_entity.type
_entity.pdbx_description
1 polymer ?
#
loop_
_entity_poly.entity_id
_entity_poly.type
_entity_poly.pdbx_seq_one_letter_code
_entity_poly.pdbx_strand_id
1 'polypeptide(L)'
;MTRQFNQQIHCPNCNTWITHETSFGRWIRNNAELDSQKGYCVTDQDYWIHQFKTFRGKDFQLIMMVEIKTMGAPLSMAQKDTLHMINQITRNRKQTPTKDLQYQAGVCPVSKVYSLASGKKVYLRVYGVHVLTFSGLGPDDSEWMKWDLSEIDKAELTQILRFDLDPDTLNAIDLRYHHKRKIDEQPTLFSIPE
;
A
#
# COMPACT_ATOMS: atom_id res chain seq x y z
N MET A 1 -5.23 -17.08 -15.43
CA MET A 1 -6.51 -17.55 -14.87
C MET A 1 -6.69 -16.95 -13.49
N THR A 2 -7.59 -15.99 -13.36
CA THR A 2 -8.08 -15.49 -12.06
C THR A 2 -8.86 -16.61 -11.38
N ARG A 3 -8.59 -16.89 -10.09
CA ARG A 3 -9.39 -17.86 -9.31
C ARG A 3 -10.87 -17.45 -9.35
N GLN A 4 -11.79 -18.42 -9.30
CA GLN A 4 -13.22 -18.12 -9.16
C GLN A 4 -13.45 -17.31 -7.89
N PHE A 5 -13.94 -16.07 -8.06
CA PHE A 5 -14.43 -15.25 -6.96
C PHE A 5 -15.76 -15.88 -6.50
N ASN A 6 -15.76 -16.48 -5.32
CA ASN A 6 -16.87 -17.33 -4.82
C ASN A 6 -17.79 -16.61 -3.83
N GLN A 7 -17.81 -15.27 -3.81
CA GLN A 7 -18.92 -14.59 -3.14
C GLN A 7 -20.12 -14.70 -4.06
N GLN A 8 -20.98 -15.69 -3.83
CA GLN A 8 -22.19 -15.86 -4.63
C GLN A 8 -23.32 -15.06 -4.00
N ILE A 9 -23.92 -14.16 -4.76
CA ILE A 9 -25.19 -13.53 -4.39
C ILE A 9 -26.33 -14.20 -5.16
N HIS A 10 -27.47 -14.26 -4.52
CA HIS A 10 -28.68 -14.77 -5.14
C HIS A 10 -29.28 -13.70 -6.05
N CYS A 11 -29.41 -13.95 -7.35
CA CYS A 11 -30.07 -13.02 -8.26
C CYS A 11 -31.57 -12.95 -7.93
N PRO A 12 -32.13 -11.79 -7.55
CA PRO A 12 -33.53 -11.68 -7.13
C PRO A 12 -34.54 -11.91 -8.28
N ASN A 13 -34.08 -11.91 -9.54
CA ASN A 13 -34.93 -12.07 -10.71
C ASN A 13 -35.00 -13.54 -11.20
N CYS A 14 -33.91 -14.30 -11.10
CA CYS A 14 -33.83 -15.66 -11.66
C CYS A 14 -33.38 -16.73 -10.66
N ASN A 15 -33.20 -16.36 -9.38
CA ASN A 15 -32.79 -17.24 -8.27
C ASN A 15 -31.51 -18.07 -8.53
N THR A 16 -30.68 -17.62 -9.47
CA THR A 16 -29.39 -18.27 -9.76
C THR A 16 -28.32 -17.62 -8.90
N TRP A 17 -27.41 -18.45 -8.39
CA TRP A 17 -26.21 -17.99 -7.71
C TRP A 17 -25.26 -17.37 -8.73
N ILE A 18 -25.01 -16.07 -8.59
CA ILE A 18 -24.07 -15.34 -9.43
C ILE A 18 -22.90 -14.87 -8.58
N THR A 19 -21.69 -14.91 -9.15
CA THR A 19 -20.54 -14.26 -8.56
C THR A 19 -20.86 -12.78 -8.35
N HIS A 20 -20.66 -12.29 -7.12
CA HIS A 20 -20.74 -10.89 -6.78
C HIS A 20 -19.58 -10.18 -7.47
N GLU A 21 -19.89 -9.53 -8.57
CA GLU A 21 -18.95 -8.77 -9.37
C GLU A 21 -19.61 -7.47 -9.79
N THR A 22 -18.81 -6.42 -9.93
CA THR A 22 -19.33 -5.17 -10.52
C THR A 22 -19.71 -5.43 -11.97
N SER A 23 -20.69 -4.69 -12.49
CA SER A 23 -21.07 -4.76 -13.91
C SER A 23 -19.87 -4.51 -14.84
N PHE A 24 -18.92 -3.67 -14.41
CA PHE A 24 -17.68 -3.41 -15.13
C PHE A 24 -16.73 -4.61 -15.11
N GLY A 25 -16.52 -5.25 -13.97
CA GLY A 25 -15.71 -6.48 -13.88
C GLY A 25 -16.27 -7.61 -14.73
N ARG A 26 -17.61 -7.77 -14.75
CA ARG A 26 -18.31 -8.69 -15.65
C ARG A 26 -18.03 -8.38 -17.11
N TRP A 27 -18.16 -7.11 -17.49
CA TRP A 27 -17.92 -6.67 -18.86
C TRP A 27 -16.49 -6.95 -19.31
N ILE A 28 -15.48 -6.64 -18.48
CA ILE A 28 -14.07 -6.95 -18.77
C ILE A 28 -13.89 -8.44 -19.02
N ARG A 29 -14.40 -9.30 -18.13
CA ARG A 29 -14.26 -10.76 -18.25
C ARG A 29 -14.90 -11.34 -19.51
N ASN A 30 -16.00 -10.72 -19.96
CA ASN A 30 -16.74 -11.16 -21.14
C ASN A 30 -16.23 -10.52 -22.45
N ASN A 31 -15.26 -9.60 -22.38
CA ASN A 31 -14.72 -8.95 -23.56
C ASN A 31 -13.54 -9.76 -24.13
N ALA A 32 -13.74 -10.39 -25.29
CA ALA A 32 -12.73 -11.24 -25.96
C ALA A 32 -11.47 -10.48 -26.45
N GLU A 33 -11.52 -9.15 -26.52
CA GLU A 33 -10.35 -8.31 -26.80
C GLU A 33 -9.47 -8.12 -25.57
N LEU A 34 -10.04 -8.25 -24.37
CA LEU A 34 -9.39 -8.12 -23.08
C LEU A 34 -9.00 -9.49 -22.50
N ASP A 35 -8.49 -10.37 -23.37
CA ASP A 35 -8.09 -11.72 -23.00
C ASP A 35 -6.69 -11.73 -22.36
N SER A 36 -6.61 -12.28 -21.15
CA SER A 36 -5.34 -12.45 -20.45
C SER A 36 -4.29 -13.30 -21.17
N GLN A 37 -4.72 -14.19 -22.07
CA GLN A 37 -3.79 -14.97 -22.91
C GLN A 37 -3.08 -14.11 -23.97
N LYS A 38 -3.61 -12.92 -24.28
CA LYS A 38 -3.05 -11.96 -25.23
C LYS A 38 -2.11 -10.93 -24.56
N GLY A 39 -1.65 -11.20 -23.34
CA GLY A 39 -0.76 -10.31 -22.58
C GLY A 39 -1.47 -9.18 -21.83
N TYR A 40 -2.79 -9.25 -21.69
CA TYR A 40 -3.56 -8.31 -20.89
C TYR A 40 -3.63 -8.77 -19.42
N CYS A 41 -3.45 -7.86 -18.47
CA CYS A 41 -3.56 -8.18 -17.05
C CYS A 41 -4.52 -7.20 -16.38
N VAL A 42 -5.51 -7.76 -15.67
CA VAL A 42 -6.40 -7.00 -14.79
C VAL A 42 -6.25 -7.56 -13.41
N THR A 43 -6.01 -6.66 -12.47
CA THR A 43 -6.03 -6.97 -11.05
C THR A 43 -7.03 -6.03 -10.40
N ASP A 44 -7.88 -6.59 -9.56
CA ASP A 44 -8.58 -5.80 -8.56
C ASP A 44 -7.55 -5.37 -7.50
N GLN A 45 -7.79 -4.24 -6.86
CA GLN A 45 -6.95 -3.73 -5.78
C GLN A 45 -7.81 -3.67 -4.52
N ASP A 46 -7.40 -4.37 -3.46
CA ASP A 46 -8.25 -4.51 -2.28
C ASP A 46 -8.31 -3.21 -1.47
N TYR A 47 -7.18 -2.71 -0.96
CA TYR A 47 -7.17 -1.52 -0.10
C TYR A 47 -6.03 -0.55 -0.39
N TRP A 48 -6.39 0.73 -0.45
CA TRP A 48 -5.46 1.84 -0.24
C TRP A 48 -5.61 2.37 1.18
N ILE A 49 -4.57 2.23 1.97
CA ILE A 49 -4.57 2.64 3.37
C ILE A 49 -3.83 3.96 3.47
N HIS A 50 -4.55 5.02 3.78
CA HIS A 50 -4.06 6.38 3.86
C HIS A 50 -4.30 6.95 5.26
N GLN A 51 -3.26 7.52 5.86
CA GLN A 51 -3.36 8.14 7.18
C GLN A 51 -2.65 9.49 7.23
N PHE A 52 -3.33 10.47 7.83
CA PHE A 52 -2.75 11.74 8.24
C PHE A 52 -1.96 11.54 9.54
N LYS A 53 -0.65 11.77 9.52
CA LYS A 53 0.15 11.74 10.76
C LYS A 53 0.36 13.18 11.24
N THR A 54 -0.25 13.50 12.38
CA THR A 54 -0.47 14.85 12.87
C THR A 54 0.66 15.45 13.69
N PHE A 55 1.84 14.82 13.76
CA PHE A 55 2.98 15.37 14.52
C PHE A 55 3.36 16.81 14.08
N ARG A 56 2.92 17.26 12.90
CA ARG A 56 2.98 18.64 12.41
C ARG A 56 1.67 19.12 11.74
N GLY A 57 0.52 18.62 12.18
CA GLY A 57 -0.76 18.82 11.49
C GLY A 57 -0.96 17.91 10.27
N LYS A 58 -1.92 18.21 9.38
CA LYS A 58 -2.30 17.36 8.21
C LYS A 58 -1.29 17.41 7.03
N ASP A 59 -0.08 17.88 7.29
CA ASP A 59 0.91 18.24 6.26
C ASP A 59 1.86 17.08 5.93
N PHE A 60 1.78 15.99 6.68
CA PHE A 60 2.51 14.76 6.45
C PHE A 60 1.55 13.58 6.41
N GLN A 61 1.57 12.85 5.31
CA GLN A 61 0.64 11.78 4.99
C GLN A 61 1.40 10.50 4.66
N LEU A 62 0.83 9.37 5.04
CA LEU A 62 1.36 8.04 4.79
C LEU A 62 0.34 7.26 3.98
N ILE A 63 0.79 6.58 2.93
CA ILE A 63 -0.08 5.74 2.11
C ILE A 63 0.61 4.41 1.73
N MET A 64 -0.17 3.34 1.69
CA MET A 64 0.23 2.05 1.15
C MET A 64 -0.94 1.36 0.47
N MET A 65 -0.63 0.44 -0.43
CA MET A 65 -1.58 -0.46 -1.05
C MET A 65 -1.44 -1.85 -0.43
N VAL A 66 -2.57 -2.48 -0.09
CA VAL A 66 -2.60 -3.81 0.50
C VAL A 66 -3.46 -4.71 -0.38
N GLU A 67 -2.85 -5.76 -0.91
CA GLU A 67 -3.52 -6.88 -1.57
C GLU A 67 -3.79 -7.96 -0.52
N ILE A 68 -5.03 -8.43 -0.44
CA ILE A 68 -5.47 -9.46 0.49
C ILE A 68 -5.51 -10.81 -0.21
N LYS A 69 -5.07 -11.84 0.51
CA LYS A 69 -5.22 -13.24 0.13
C LYS A 69 -5.84 -13.99 1.30
N THR A 70 -6.89 -14.74 1.02
CA THR A 70 -7.59 -15.58 2.00
C THR A 70 -7.30 -17.04 1.74
N MET A 71 -7.56 -17.90 2.73
CA MET A 71 -7.41 -19.35 2.61
C MET A 71 -6.00 -19.78 2.16
N GLY A 72 -4.96 -19.04 2.57
CA GLY A 72 -3.57 -19.27 2.18
C GLY A 72 -3.30 -19.16 0.69
N ALA A 73 -4.15 -18.45 -0.07
CA ALA A 73 -4.02 -18.33 -1.51
C ALA A 73 -2.69 -17.67 -1.93
N PRO A 74 -1.84 -18.33 -2.72
CA PRO A 74 -0.66 -17.66 -3.26
C PRO A 74 -1.08 -16.67 -4.36
N LEU A 75 -0.29 -15.60 -4.53
CA LEU A 75 -0.37 -14.76 -5.71
C LEU A 75 0.01 -15.55 -6.96
N SER A 76 -0.74 -15.38 -8.05
CA SER A 76 -0.33 -15.86 -9.36
C SER A 76 0.89 -15.10 -9.87
N MET A 77 1.68 -15.68 -10.78
CA MET A 77 2.87 -15.02 -11.32
C MET A 77 2.56 -13.66 -11.96
N ALA A 78 1.46 -13.57 -12.71
CA ALA A 78 1.02 -12.31 -13.32
C ALA A 78 0.67 -11.24 -12.27
N GLN A 79 0.01 -11.62 -11.17
CA GLN A 79 -0.24 -10.69 -10.05
C GLN A 79 1.05 -10.29 -9.36
N LYS A 80 1.97 -11.22 -9.09
CA LYS A 80 3.28 -10.91 -8.49
C LYS A 80 4.03 -9.88 -9.33
N ASP A 81 4.10 -10.10 -10.63
CA ASP A 81 4.77 -9.19 -11.57
C ASP A 81 4.11 -7.81 -11.58
N THR A 82 2.78 -7.76 -11.73
CA THR A 82 2.02 -6.50 -11.73
C THR A 82 2.19 -5.72 -10.43
N LEU A 83 2.01 -6.37 -9.27
CA LEU A 83 2.16 -5.74 -7.96
C LEU A 83 3.61 -5.30 -7.72
N HIS A 84 4.60 -6.06 -8.21
CA HIS A 84 6.01 -5.67 -8.14
C HIS A 84 6.29 -4.41 -8.96
N MET A 85 5.78 -4.32 -10.18
CA MET A 85 5.90 -3.11 -11.01
C MET A 85 5.21 -1.91 -10.34
N ILE A 86 4.01 -2.08 -9.77
CA ILE A 86 3.31 -1.01 -9.05
C ILE A 86 4.12 -0.57 -7.82
N ASN A 87 4.69 -1.52 -7.07
CA ASN A 87 5.55 -1.21 -5.91
C ASN A 87 6.76 -0.37 -6.31
N GLN A 88 7.42 -0.75 -7.42
CA GLN A 88 8.53 0.00 -8.01
C GLN A 88 8.14 1.43 -8.43
N ILE A 89 6.94 1.62 -8.98
CA ILE A 89 6.49 2.94 -9.44
C ILE A 89 6.09 3.83 -8.26
N THR A 90 5.41 3.27 -7.27
CA THR A 90 4.72 4.05 -6.23
C THR A 90 5.61 4.38 -5.03
N ARG A 91 6.56 3.52 -4.68
CA ARG A 91 7.39 3.67 -3.48
C ARG A 91 8.33 4.87 -3.61
N ASN A 92 8.36 5.73 -2.59
CA ASN A 92 9.17 6.97 -2.59
C ASN A 92 10.09 7.14 -1.36
N ARG A 93 10.49 6.04 -0.72
CA ARG A 93 11.43 6.06 0.42
C ARG A 93 12.88 6.14 -0.07
N LYS A 94 13.58 7.23 0.28
CA LYS A 94 15.00 7.47 -0.07
C LYS A 94 16.03 6.66 0.75
N GLN A 95 15.65 6.05 1.87
CA GLN A 95 16.59 5.39 2.79
C GLN A 95 15.88 4.27 3.56
N THR A 96 16.16 3.03 3.20
CA THR A 96 15.82 1.84 4.00
C THR A 96 17.10 1.03 4.23
N PRO A 97 17.17 0.20 5.28
CA PRO A 97 18.30 -0.73 5.54
C PRO A 97 18.58 -1.67 4.36
N THR A 98 17.61 -1.80 3.45
CA THR A 98 17.65 -2.55 2.19
C THR A 98 18.26 -1.76 1.02
N LYS A 99 19.09 -0.74 1.28
CA LYS A 99 19.82 0.00 0.22
C LYS A 99 20.62 -0.91 -0.73
N ASP A 100 20.94 -2.11 -0.26
CA ASP A 100 21.71 -3.12 -0.97
C ASP A 100 20.82 -4.13 -1.74
N LEU A 101 19.48 -4.03 -1.66
CA LEU A 101 18.57 -4.84 -2.47
C LEU A 101 18.49 -4.26 -3.90
N GLN A 102 18.87 -5.08 -4.89
CA GLN A 102 18.98 -4.74 -6.32
C GLN A 102 17.71 -4.16 -6.99
N TYR A 103 16.55 -4.17 -6.32
CA TYR A 103 15.25 -3.87 -6.94
C TYR A 103 14.56 -2.61 -6.38
N GLN A 104 15.29 -1.71 -5.74
CA GLN A 104 14.73 -0.41 -5.32
C GLN A 104 14.60 0.55 -6.51
N ALA A 105 13.49 0.44 -7.24
CA ALA A 105 13.06 1.50 -8.14
C ALA A 105 12.53 2.68 -7.31
N GLY A 106 13.41 3.56 -6.86
CA GLY A 106 13.05 4.84 -6.27
C GLY A 106 12.88 5.92 -7.34
N VAL A 107 11.97 5.72 -8.31
CA VAL A 107 11.79 6.68 -9.43
C VAL A 107 10.65 7.67 -9.18
N CYS A 108 9.95 7.59 -8.05
CA CYS A 108 8.98 8.62 -7.67
C CYS A 108 9.66 9.71 -6.82
N PRO A 109 10.17 10.81 -7.41
CA PRO A 109 10.82 11.90 -6.67
C PRO A 109 9.82 12.74 -5.84
N VAL A 110 8.52 12.49 -6.03
CA VAL A 110 7.47 13.37 -5.51
C VAL A 110 7.15 12.99 -4.07
N SER A 111 7.94 13.57 -3.16
CA SER A 111 7.60 13.61 -1.74
C SER A 111 6.56 14.68 -1.42
N LYS A 112 6.22 15.57 -2.36
CA LYS A 112 5.26 16.67 -2.17
C LYS A 112 4.11 16.59 -3.18
N VAL A 113 2.90 16.34 -2.71
CA VAL A 113 1.68 16.25 -3.54
C VAL A 113 0.69 17.36 -3.16
N TYR A 114 -0.19 17.77 -4.07
CA TYR A 114 -1.26 18.70 -3.74
C TYR A 114 -2.42 17.93 -3.07
N SER A 115 -2.72 18.28 -1.82
CA SER A 115 -3.83 17.68 -1.08
C SER A 115 -5.08 18.52 -1.27
N LEU A 116 -6.10 17.94 -1.92
CA LEU A 116 -7.41 18.58 -2.09
C LEU A 116 -8.05 18.92 -0.74
N ALA A 117 -7.91 18.03 0.24
CA ALA A 117 -8.49 18.20 1.57
C ALA A 117 -7.89 19.39 2.36
N SER A 118 -6.66 19.80 2.04
CA SER A 118 -5.98 20.92 2.72
C SER A 118 -5.74 22.13 1.82
N GLY A 119 -6.04 22.04 0.53
CA GLY A 119 -5.82 23.11 -0.45
C GLY A 119 -4.35 23.49 -0.66
N LYS A 120 -3.39 22.65 -0.22
CA LYS A 120 -1.96 22.97 -0.26
C LYS A 120 -1.09 21.75 -0.59
N LYS A 121 0.18 22.02 -0.90
CA LYS A 121 1.18 20.95 -1.05
C LYS A 121 1.51 20.35 0.32
N VAL A 122 1.42 19.02 0.43
CA VAL A 122 1.71 18.23 1.62
C VAL A 122 2.81 17.23 1.31
N TYR A 123 3.51 16.76 2.35
CA TYR A 123 4.44 15.67 2.21
C TYR A 123 3.71 14.33 2.23
N LEU A 124 3.97 13.48 1.23
CA LEU A 124 3.41 12.13 1.15
C LEU A 124 4.56 11.11 1.12
N ARG A 125 4.52 10.17 2.05
CA ARG A 125 5.38 8.99 2.04
C ARG A 125 4.55 7.78 1.62
N VAL A 126 5.01 7.11 0.57
CA VAL A 126 4.37 5.96 -0.04
C VAL A 126 5.20 4.72 0.28
N TYR A 127 4.60 3.78 1.01
CA TYR A 127 5.21 2.49 1.35
C TYR A 127 5.05 1.45 0.24
N GLY A 128 4.38 1.80 -0.86
CA GLY A 128 4.22 0.93 -2.00
C GLY A 128 3.16 -0.15 -1.76
N VAL A 129 3.46 -1.38 -2.14
CA VAL A 129 2.51 -2.50 -2.17
C VAL A 129 2.92 -3.60 -1.21
N HIS A 130 1.96 -4.09 -0.41
CA HIS A 130 2.14 -5.20 0.51
C HIS A 130 1.05 -6.26 0.30
N VAL A 131 1.35 -7.49 0.71
CA VAL A 131 0.44 -8.64 0.59
C VAL A 131 0.09 -9.14 1.98
N LEU A 132 -1.20 -9.09 2.35
CA LEU A 132 -1.70 -9.65 3.59
C LEU A 132 -2.37 -10.99 3.30
N THR A 133 -1.82 -12.08 3.85
CA THR A 133 -2.34 -13.43 3.67
C THR A 133 -2.93 -13.98 4.96
N PHE A 134 -4.18 -14.41 4.88
CA PHE A 134 -4.95 -15.08 5.92
C PHE A 134 -5.00 -16.58 5.66
N SER A 135 -4.95 -17.39 6.71
CA SER A 135 -5.29 -18.82 6.65
C SER A 135 -6.79 -19.07 6.52
N GLY A 136 -7.62 -18.19 7.10
CA GLY A 136 -9.06 -18.17 6.98
C GLY A 136 -9.56 -17.08 6.01
N LEU A 137 -10.73 -16.52 6.28
CA LEU A 137 -11.34 -15.45 5.49
C LEU A 137 -10.91 -14.05 5.93
N GLY A 138 -10.39 -13.90 7.15
CA GLY A 138 -9.95 -12.63 7.71
C GLY A 138 -9.20 -12.77 9.03
N PRO A 139 -8.99 -11.68 9.77
CA PRO A 139 -8.18 -11.69 11.00
C PRO A 139 -8.86 -12.37 12.19
N ASP A 140 -10.17 -12.56 12.15
CA ASP A 140 -10.94 -13.12 13.28
C ASP A 140 -11.07 -14.64 13.24
N ASP A 141 -10.90 -15.26 12.07
CA ASP A 141 -11.08 -16.70 11.82
C ASP A 141 -9.80 -17.40 11.32
N SER A 142 -8.69 -16.67 11.22
CA SER A 142 -7.39 -17.20 10.79
C SER A 142 -6.56 -17.75 11.95
N GLU A 143 -6.02 -18.96 11.81
CA GLU A 143 -5.03 -19.53 12.73
C GLU A 143 -3.68 -18.79 12.65
N TRP A 144 -3.32 -18.34 11.44
CA TRP A 144 -2.12 -17.54 11.17
C TRP A 144 -2.40 -16.45 10.13
N MET A 145 -1.60 -15.39 10.20
CA MET A 145 -1.59 -14.27 9.26
C MET A 145 -0.17 -13.95 8.83
N LYS A 146 0.02 -13.55 7.58
CA LYS A 146 1.32 -13.13 7.03
C LYS A 146 1.23 -11.75 6.42
N TRP A 147 2.12 -10.86 6.83
CA TRP A 147 2.41 -9.61 6.16
C TRP A 147 3.63 -9.80 5.27
N ASP A 148 3.40 -9.78 3.97
CA ASP A 148 4.33 -10.26 2.94
C ASP A 148 4.76 -11.70 3.22
N LEU A 149 5.97 -11.90 3.74
CA LEU A 149 6.52 -13.21 4.10
C LEU A 149 6.64 -13.44 5.61
N SER A 150 6.37 -12.40 6.41
CA SER A 150 6.52 -12.42 7.86
C SER A 150 5.21 -12.78 8.53
N GLU A 151 5.23 -13.73 9.47
CA GLU A 151 4.06 -14.01 10.31
C GLU A 151 3.82 -12.85 11.27
N ILE A 152 2.56 -12.44 11.42
CA ILE A 152 2.14 -11.35 12.29
C ILE A 152 0.90 -11.74 13.08
N ASP A 153 0.72 -11.12 14.25
CA ASP A 153 -0.52 -11.21 15.00
C ASP A 153 -1.51 -10.07 14.67
N LYS A 154 -2.69 -10.12 15.31
CA LYS A 154 -3.77 -9.13 15.08
C LYS A 154 -3.41 -7.73 15.60
N ALA A 155 -2.61 -7.66 16.67
CA ALA A 155 -2.16 -6.39 17.24
C ALA A 155 -1.12 -5.74 16.33
N GLU A 156 -0.18 -6.51 15.79
CA GLU A 156 0.79 -6.09 14.78
C GLU A 156 0.09 -5.62 13.51
N LEU A 157 -0.87 -6.38 12.98
CA LEU A 157 -1.69 -5.95 11.84
C LEU A 157 -2.30 -4.57 12.10
N THR A 158 -2.95 -4.41 13.26
CA THR A 158 -3.57 -3.13 13.64
C THR A 158 -2.55 -1.99 13.69
N GLN A 159 -1.35 -2.24 14.23
CA GLN A 159 -0.29 -1.24 14.29
C GLN A 159 0.30 -0.92 12.91
N ILE A 160 0.44 -1.89 12.00
CA ILE A 160 0.87 -1.68 10.62
C ILE A 160 -0.16 -0.82 9.88
N LEU A 161 -1.45 -1.15 9.96
CA LEU A 161 -2.53 -0.39 9.29
C LEU A 161 -2.66 1.05 9.83
N ARG A 162 -2.27 1.26 11.09
CA ARG A 162 -2.19 2.58 11.72
C ARG A 162 -0.83 3.27 11.51
N PHE A 163 0.06 2.70 10.71
CA PHE A 163 1.43 3.19 10.53
C PHE A 163 2.13 3.51 11.86
N ASP A 164 1.90 2.69 12.88
CA ASP A 164 2.64 2.73 14.14
C ASP A 164 3.90 1.83 14.02
N LEU A 165 3.80 0.74 13.24
CA LEU A 165 4.94 -0.04 12.73
C LEU A 165 5.21 0.24 11.25
N ASP A 166 6.48 0.20 10.87
CA ASP A 166 6.96 0.35 9.50
C ASP A 166 6.58 -0.91 8.70
N PRO A 167 5.74 -0.80 7.66
CA PRO A 167 5.27 -1.96 6.89
C PRO A 167 6.37 -2.83 6.28
N ASP A 168 7.59 -2.32 6.12
CA ASP A 168 8.71 -3.09 5.58
C ASP A 168 9.50 -3.85 6.65
N THR A 169 9.65 -3.24 7.83
CA THR A 169 10.59 -3.71 8.85
C THR A 169 9.92 -4.21 10.12
N LEU A 170 8.62 -3.94 10.26
CA LEU A 170 7.81 -4.22 11.46
C LEU A 170 8.34 -3.57 12.74
N ASN A 171 9.27 -2.62 12.64
CA ASN A 171 9.74 -1.80 13.75
C ASN A 171 8.91 -0.52 13.88
N ALA A 172 8.91 0.11 15.05
CA ALA A 172 8.26 1.40 15.25
C ALA A 172 8.72 2.44 14.22
N ILE A 173 7.76 3.14 13.58
CA ILE A 173 8.12 4.12 12.55
C ILE A 173 8.83 5.32 13.19
N ASP A 174 10.07 5.57 12.80
CA ASP A 174 10.70 6.86 13.09
C ASP A 174 10.24 7.92 12.09
N LEU A 175 9.23 8.68 12.51
CA LEU A 175 8.74 9.86 11.79
C LEU A 175 9.53 11.14 12.14
N ARG A 176 10.53 11.05 13.02
CA ARG A 176 11.32 12.22 13.38
C ARG A 176 12.08 12.73 12.17
N TYR A 177 12.00 14.03 11.98
CA TYR A 177 12.79 14.74 10.98
C TYR A 177 14.28 14.60 11.36
N HIS A 178 15.02 13.70 10.72
CA HIS A 178 16.49 13.68 10.80
C HIS A 178 17.12 14.98 10.27
N HIS A 179 16.34 15.87 9.67
CA HIS A 179 16.69 17.28 9.55
C HIS A 179 16.09 18.11 10.70
N LYS A 180 16.53 17.88 11.94
CA LYS A 180 17.10 19.03 12.66
C LYS A 180 18.38 19.40 11.89
N ARG A 181 18.22 20.03 10.71
CA ARG A 181 19.22 21.03 10.32
C ARG A 181 19.28 21.90 11.57
N LYS A 182 20.46 21.99 12.19
CA LYS A 182 20.75 23.13 13.06
C LYS A 182 20.10 24.30 12.33
N ILE A 183 19.08 24.90 12.93
CA ILE A 183 18.71 26.24 12.51
C ILE A 183 20.03 26.94 12.67
N ASP A 184 20.68 27.22 11.54
CA ASP A 184 21.93 27.94 11.53
C ASP A 184 21.68 29.11 12.46
N GLU A 185 22.48 29.17 13.52
CA GLU A 185 22.64 30.36 14.31
C GLU A 185 22.88 31.45 13.27
N GLN A 186 21.82 32.18 12.92
CA GLN A 186 21.98 33.33 12.04
C GLN A 186 23.01 34.18 12.77
N PRO A 187 24.16 34.49 12.17
CA PRO A 187 25.07 35.44 12.78
C PRO A 187 24.23 36.69 13.02
N THR A 188 24.03 37.03 14.29
CA THR A 188 23.33 38.24 14.66
C THR A 188 24.06 39.38 13.98
N LEU A 189 23.36 40.14 13.16
CA LEU A 189 23.83 41.32 12.40
C LEU A 189 24.47 42.43 13.28
N PHE A 190 24.69 42.18 14.57
CA PHE A 190 25.10 43.14 15.60
C PHE A 190 26.44 42.85 16.27
N SER A 191 27.23 41.87 15.81
CA SER A 191 28.63 41.78 16.24
C SER A 191 29.51 42.67 15.36
N ILE A 192 29.42 43.99 15.56
CA ILE A 192 30.44 44.95 15.10
C ILE A 192 31.47 45.05 16.23
N PRO A 193 32.75 44.71 16.01
CA PRO A 193 33.81 44.95 16.99
C PRO A 193 34.12 46.45 17.08
N GLU A 194 34.34 46.93 18.31
CA GLU A 194 34.92 48.25 18.62
C GLU A 194 36.37 48.36 18.15
#